data_AF-A0A4R6NAD2-F1
#
_entry.id   AF-A0A4R6NAD2-F1
#
_cell.length_a   1.000
_cell.length_b   1.000
_cell.length_c   1.000
_cell.angle_alpha   90.00
_cell.angle_beta   90.00
_cell.angle_gamma   90.00
#
_symmetry.space_group_name_H-M   'P 1'
#
loop_
_entity.id
_entity.type
_entity.pdbx_description
1 polymer ?
#
loop_
_entity_poly.entity_id
_entity_poly.type
_entity_poly.pdbx_seq_one_letter_code
_entity_poly.pdbx_strand_id
1 'polypeptide(L)'
;MANTFYVKASADPSNLYALCTYYTDPECQHQVDSPLRIPQQAGGVTFQLVANGNNWQMVGAVADRVDTPEIDPTMVLAANNAVTIAMPTSTKITEGVVLVFTSTNVPTQLYASSDPQVENTD
;
A
#
# COMPACT_ATOMS: atom_id res chain seq x y z
N MET A 1 11.03 4.46 -13.29
CA MET A 1 9.96 4.68 -12.28
C MET A 1 10.30 3.86 -11.05
N ALA A 2 9.93 4.34 -9.86
CA ALA A 2 10.04 3.56 -8.64
C ALA A 2 9.02 2.40 -8.66
N ASN A 3 9.37 1.27 -8.06
CA ASN A 3 8.41 0.20 -7.74
C ASN A 3 8.18 0.08 -6.23
N THR A 4 8.81 0.95 -5.44
CA THR A 4 8.63 1.06 -4.00
C THR A 4 8.01 2.40 -3.67
N PHE A 5 6.90 2.40 -2.93
CA PHE A 5 6.26 3.58 -2.38
C PHE A 5 6.41 3.57 -0.86
N TYR A 6 6.82 4.71 -0.35
CA TYR A 6 6.95 4.97 1.07
C TYR A 6 5.65 5.55 1.59
N VAL A 7 5.14 5.01 2.69
CA VAL A 7 3.80 5.31 3.20
C VAL A 7 3.91 5.97 4.56
N LYS A 8 3.25 7.12 4.73
CA LYS A 8 2.89 7.65 6.05
C LYS A 8 1.44 7.30 6.34
N ALA A 9 1.19 6.68 7.49
CA ALA A 9 -0.15 6.32 7.96
C ALA A 9 -0.51 7.11 9.23
N SER A 10 -1.80 7.43 9.37
CA SER A 10 -2.42 8.00 10.57
C SER A 10 -3.87 7.53 10.69
N ALA A 11 -4.48 7.65 11.87
CA ALA A 11 -5.90 7.36 12.01
C ALA A 11 -6.74 8.46 11.34
N ASP A 12 -7.84 8.08 10.72
CA ASP A 12 -8.86 9.04 10.31
C ASP A 12 -9.52 9.72 11.53
N PRO A 13 -10.25 10.83 11.35
CA PRO A 13 -10.94 11.52 12.46
C PRO A 13 -11.93 10.63 13.24
N SER A 14 -12.44 9.57 12.63
CA SER A 14 -13.36 8.61 13.27
C SER A 14 -12.63 7.47 14.00
N ASN A 15 -11.30 7.37 13.85
CA ASN A 15 -10.47 6.28 14.35
C ASN A 15 -10.93 4.88 13.88
N LEU A 16 -11.40 4.77 12.65
CA LEU A 16 -11.87 3.54 12.01
C LEU A 16 -10.98 3.13 10.82
N TYR A 17 -10.36 4.09 10.14
CA TYR A 17 -9.58 3.87 8.93
C TYR A 17 -8.17 4.45 9.07
N ALA A 18 -7.27 3.97 8.20
CA ALA A 18 -5.95 4.54 8.04
C ALA A 18 -5.97 5.59 6.91
N LEU A 19 -5.60 6.82 7.23
CA LEU A 19 -5.27 7.84 6.23
C LEU A 19 -3.82 7.63 5.79
N CYS A 20 -3.63 7.37 4.50
CA CYS A 20 -2.32 7.12 3.91
C CYS A 20 -1.91 8.25 2.97
N THR A 21 -0.62 8.59 3.01
CA THR A 21 0.04 9.45 2.03
C THR A 21 1.27 8.72 1.49
N TYR A 22 1.47 8.78 0.18
CA TYR A 22 2.47 8.00 -0.54
C TYR A 22 3.59 8.87 -1.09
N TYR A 23 4.81 8.33 -1.10
CA TYR A 23 6.02 9.03 -1.51
C TYR A 23 6.92 8.12 -2.33
N THR A 24 7.75 8.68 -3.19
CA THR A 24 8.75 7.92 -3.97
C THR A 24 10.12 7.83 -3.30
N ASP A 25 10.31 8.49 -2.15
CA ASP A 25 11.55 8.51 -1.37
C ASP A 25 11.28 8.25 0.12
N PRO A 26 12.23 7.63 0.85
CA PRO A 26 12.07 7.29 2.25
C PRO A 26 12.00 8.53 3.16
N GLU A 27 12.61 9.64 2.76
CA GLU A 27 12.57 10.92 3.47
C GLU A 27 11.21 11.63 3.35
N CYS A 28 10.30 11.10 2.54
CA CYS A 28 8.97 11.61 2.28
C CYS A 28 8.96 13.08 1.77
N GLN A 29 9.84 13.39 0.83
CA GLN A 29 9.97 14.72 0.21
C GLN A 29 9.18 14.85 -1.09
N HIS A 30 8.99 13.75 -1.83
CA HIS A 30 8.28 13.70 -3.10
C HIS A 30 7.01 12.89 -2.94
N GLN A 31 5.94 13.58 -2.54
CA GLN A 31 4.61 12.99 -2.47
C GLN A 31 4.10 12.63 -3.86
N VAL A 32 3.35 11.52 -3.93
CA VAL A 32 2.62 11.08 -5.12
C VAL A 32 1.18 10.77 -4.77
N ASP A 33 0.30 11.01 -5.74
CA ASP A 33 -1.13 10.75 -5.61
C ASP A 33 -1.52 9.47 -6.38
N SER A 34 -2.67 8.91 -6.02
CA SER A 34 -3.25 7.78 -6.75
C SER A 34 -3.80 8.26 -8.12
N PRO A 35 -3.63 7.49 -9.21
CA PRO A 35 -3.02 6.16 -9.28
C PRO A 35 -1.49 6.18 -9.19
N LEU A 36 -0.96 5.28 -8.38
CA LEU A 36 0.48 5.03 -8.25
C LEU A 36 0.97 4.26 -9.46
N ARG A 37 2.08 4.70 -10.08
CA ARG A 37 2.57 4.11 -11.34
C ARG A 37 3.92 3.42 -11.14
N ILE A 38 4.01 2.15 -11.54
CA ILE A 38 5.25 1.37 -11.55
C ILE A 38 5.60 0.93 -12.98
N PRO A 39 6.89 0.66 -13.29
CA PRO A 39 7.22 0.03 -14.56
C PRO A 39 6.58 -1.35 -14.69
N GLN A 40 6.03 -1.68 -15.85
CA GLN A 40 5.43 -3.00 -16.11
C GLN A 40 6.43 -4.15 -15.90
N GLN A 41 7.70 -3.91 -16.20
CA GLN A 41 8.79 -4.86 -16.03
C GLN A 41 9.13 -5.16 -14.55
N ALA A 42 8.59 -4.40 -13.60
CA ALA A 42 8.98 -4.49 -12.18
C ALA A 42 8.46 -5.76 -11.47
N GLY A 43 7.40 -6.39 -11.99
CA GLY A 43 6.83 -7.63 -11.44
C GLY A 43 6.11 -7.47 -10.10
N GLY A 44 6.06 -6.27 -9.54
CA GLY A 44 5.33 -5.98 -8.31
C GLY A 44 5.57 -4.57 -7.79
N VAL A 45 4.72 -4.18 -6.85
CA VAL A 45 4.78 -2.93 -6.09
C VAL A 45 5.09 -3.25 -4.63
N THR A 46 6.03 -2.51 -4.05
CA THR A 46 6.33 -2.57 -2.61
C THR A 46 5.81 -1.33 -1.92
N PHE A 47 5.06 -1.51 -0.83
CA PHE A 47 4.69 -0.44 0.08
C PHE A 47 5.49 -0.58 1.36
N GLN A 48 6.26 0.45 1.70
CA GLN A 48 7.06 0.50 2.92
C GLN A 48 6.49 1.56 3.86
N LEU A 49 6.01 1.16 5.03
CA LEU A 49 5.66 2.13 6.07
C LEU A 49 6.94 2.83 6.56
N VAL A 50 6.91 4.16 6.55
CA VAL A 50 7.99 5.01 7.07
C VAL A 50 7.81 5.20 8.56
N ALA A 51 8.89 5.01 9.31
CA ALA A 51 8.92 5.36 10.72
C ALA A 51 8.71 6.87 10.90
N ASN A 52 7.51 7.28 11.26
CA ASN A 52 7.14 8.69 11.41
C ASN A 52 6.94 9.08 12.89
N GLY A 53 7.54 8.32 13.82
CA GLY A 53 7.33 8.48 15.26
C GLY A 53 5.92 8.12 15.74
N ASN A 54 5.02 7.74 14.83
CA ASN A 54 3.71 7.25 15.19
C ASN A 54 3.77 5.74 15.44
N ASN A 55 2.99 5.33 16.42
CA ASN A 55 2.88 3.97 16.92
C ASN A 55 2.07 3.08 15.95
N TRP A 56 2.46 3.02 14.68
CA TRP A 56 1.80 2.22 13.64
C TRP A 56 2.71 1.08 13.17
N GLN A 57 2.08 -0.04 12.86
CA GLN A 57 2.72 -1.18 12.22
C GLN A 57 1.87 -1.60 11.03
N MET A 58 2.54 -1.92 9.91
CA MET A 58 1.87 -2.54 8.78
C MET A 58 1.69 -4.02 9.08
N VAL A 59 0.46 -4.52 8.95
CA VAL A 59 0.11 -5.93 9.15
C VAL A 59 0.18 -6.69 7.83
N GLY A 60 -0.24 -6.04 6.75
CA GLY A 60 -0.22 -6.61 5.40
C GLY A 60 -1.08 -5.81 4.45
N ALA A 61 -1.46 -6.44 3.34
CA ALA A 61 -2.34 -5.87 2.34
C ALA A 61 -3.20 -6.93 1.66
N VAL A 62 -4.32 -6.49 1.10
CA VAL A 62 -5.07 -7.22 0.09
C VAL A 62 -5.06 -6.40 -1.20
N ALA A 63 -5.09 -7.07 -2.34
CA ALA A 63 -5.14 -6.43 -3.64
C ALA A 63 -6.13 -7.18 -4.53
N ASP A 64 -6.85 -6.44 -5.36
CA ASP A 64 -7.73 -7.00 -6.38
C ASP A 64 -7.64 -6.15 -7.66
N ARG A 65 -7.88 -6.76 -8.81
CA ARG A 65 -7.90 -6.08 -10.10
C ARG A 65 -9.18 -5.27 -10.23
N VAL A 66 -9.05 -3.97 -10.48
CA VAL A 66 -10.20 -3.05 -10.55
C VAL A 66 -11.04 -3.30 -11.80
N ASP A 67 -10.39 -3.67 -12.91
CA ASP A 67 -11.01 -3.87 -14.22
C ASP A 67 -11.65 -5.25 -14.37
N THR A 68 -11.10 -6.26 -13.70
CA THR A 68 -11.65 -7.61 -13.63
C THR A 68 -11.59 -8.10 -12.18
N PRO A 69 -12.51 -7.66 -11.30
CA PRO A 69 -12.51 -8.07 -9.90
C PRO A 69 -12.60 -9.59 -9.81
N GLU A 70 -11.56 -10.19 -9.25
CA GLU A 70 -11.51 -11.61 -8.97
C GLU A 70 -11.40 -11.75 -7.46
N ILE A 71 -12.16 -12.68 -6.87
CA ILE A 71 -11.99 -12.97 -5.45
C ILE A 71 -10.64 -13.67 -5.29
N ASP A 72 -9.56 -12.92 -5.14
CA ASP A 72 -8.30 -13.40 -4.60
C ASP A 72 -8.32 -13.14 -3.08
N PRO A 73 -8.59 -14.17 -2.26
CA PRO A 73 -8.78 -13.99 -0.83
C PRO A 73 -7.45 -13.88 -0.06
N THR A 74 -6.31 -13.75 -0.75
CA THR A 74 -5.01 -13.92 -0.11
C THR A 74 -4.47 -12.59 0.40
N MET A 75 -4.48 -12.42 1.72
CA MET A 75 -3.76 -11.32 2.36
C MET A 75 -2.25 -11.56 2.28
N VAL A 76 -1.52 -10.59 1.72
CA VAL A 76 -0.06 -10.56 1.76
C VAL A 76 0.38 -9.99 3.10
N LEU A 77 1.09 -10.78 3.91
CA LEU A 77 1.56 -10.35 5.22
C LEU A 77 2.76 -9.41 5.07
N ALA A 78 2.81 -8.39 5.93
CA ALA A 78 3.94 -7.48 5.96
C ALA A 78 5.16 -8.13 6.62
N ALA A 79 6.34 -7.86 6.05
CA ALA A 79 7.64 -8.20 6.63
C ALA A 79 8.45 -6.91 6.78
N ASN A 80 8.97 -6.64 7.99
CA ASN A 80 9.72 -5.41 8.29
C ASN A 80 8.97 -4.12 7.89
N ASN A 81 7.68 -4.05 8.21
CA ASN A 81 6.80 -2.93 7.85
C ASN A 81 6.67 -2.66 6.35
N ALA A 82 6.94 -3.68 5.52
CA ALA A 82 6.79 -3.62 4.08
C ALA A 82 5.87 -4.74 3.59
N VAL A 83 5.12 -4.47 2.52
CA VAL A 83 4.37 -5.48 1.79
C VAL A 83 4.68 -5.36 0.30
N THR A 84 4.82 -6.49 -0.38
CA THR A 84 5.05 -6.52 -1.83
C THR A 84 3.92 -7.28 -2.50
N ILE A 85 3.23 -6.60 -3.42
CA ILE A 85 2.12 -7.15 -4.19
C ILE A 85 2.65 -7.45 -5.57
N ALA A 86 2.47 -8.69 -6.01
CA ALA A 86 2.92 -9.13 -7.32
C ALA A 86 2.01 -8.52 -8.39
N MET A 87 2.63 -7.99 -9.45
CA MET A 87 1.91 -7.47 -10.61
C MET A 87 2.42 -8.16 -11.88
N PRO A 88 1.54 -8.46 -12.86
CA PRO A 88 1.94 -9.11 -14.11
C PRO A 88 2.92 -8.23 -14.90
N THR A 89 3.88 -8.87 -15.58
CA THR A 89 4.87 -8.17 -16.41
C THR A 89 4.52 -8.15 -17.90
N SER A 90 3.55 -8.95 -18.32
CA SER A 90 3.15 -9.13 -19.73
C SER A 90 1.94 -8.29 -20.14
N THR A 91 1.15 -7.79 -19.18
CA THR A 91 -0.08 -7.04 -19.44
C THR A 91 -0.20 -5.87 -18.48
N LYS A 92 -0.63 -4.71 -19.00
CA LYS A 92 -1.08 -3.58 -18.18
C LYS A 92 -2.40 -3.93 -17.49
N ILE A 93 -2.46 -3.69 -16.19
CA ILE A 93 -3.61 -3.85 -15.29
C ILE A 93 -3.67 -2.68 -14.32
N THR A 94 -4.77 -2.57 -13.59
CA THR A 94 -4.90 -1.68 -12.43
C THR A 94 -5.34 -2.49 -11.22
N GLU A 95 -4.59 -2.43 -10.13
CA GLU A 95 -4.95 -3.06 -8.86
C GLU A 95 -5.41 -2.01 -7.86
N GLY A 96 -6.50 -2.30 -7.15
CA GLY A 96 -6.87 -1.62 -5.94
C GLY A 96 -6.20 -2.33 -4.78
N VAL A 97 -5.43 -1.59 -3.97
CA VAL A 97 -4.66 -2.17 -2.87
C VAL A 97 -5.16 -1.62 -1.54
N VAL A 98 -5.62 -2.47 -0.63
CA VAL A 98 -5.94 -2.07 0.75
C VAL A 98 -4.75 -2.40 1.64
N LEU A 99 -4.14 -1.41 2.25
CA LEU A 99 -3.12 -1.62 3.29
C LEU A 99 -3.80 -1.76 4.65
N VAL A 100 -3.35 -2.72 5.46
CA VAL A 100 -3.88 -2.97 6.80
C VAL A 100 -2.82 -2.62 7.84
N PHE A 101 -3.21 -1.79 8.81
CA PHE A 101 -2.34 -1.35 9.89
C PHE A 101 -2.92 -1.70 11.25
N THR A 102 -2.05 -1.74 12.25
CA THR A 102 -2.42 -1.75 13.67
C THR A 102 -1.67 -0.63 14.40
N SER A 103 -2.23 -0.15 15.50
CA SER A 103 -1.53 0.81 16.36
C SER A 103 -0.90 0.09 17.57
N THR A 104 0.37 0.34 17.87
CA THR A 104 1.02 -0.19 19.08
C THR A 104 0.49 0.45 20.37
N ASN A 105 -0.24 1.56 20.30
CA ASN A 105 -0.97 2.13 21.45
C ASN A 105 -2.26 1.37 21.77
N VAL A 106 -2.92 0.84 20.72
CA VAL A 106 -4.19 0.11 20.81
C VAL A 106 -4.11 -1.07 19.86
N PRO A 107 -3.33 -2.13 20.20
CA PRO A 107 -3.04 -3.24 19.28
C PRO A 107 -4.25 -4.13 18.98
N THR A 108 -5.40 -3.84 19.58
CA THR A 108 -6.65 -4.59 19.43
C THR A 108 -7.46 -4.19 18.20
N GLN A 109 -7.04 -3.17 17.46
CA GLN A 109 -7.77 -2.67 16.30
C GLN A 109 -6.92 -2.73 15.03
N LEU A 110 -7.58 -3.12 13.93
CA LEU A 110 -7.04 -3.04 12.58
C LEU A 110 -7.65 -1.82 11.88
N TYR A 111 -6.82 -1.13 11.11
CA TYR A 111 -7.18 0.05 10.35
C TYR A 111 -6.86 -0.22 8.89
N ALA A 112 -7.88 -0.31 8.06
CA ALA A 112 -7.73 -0.43 6.61
C ALA A 112 -7.50 0.97 6.01
N SER A 113 -6.59 1.08 5.04
CA SER A 113 -6.49 2.27 4.21
C SER A 113 -7.65 2.37 3.23
N SER A 114 -7.87 3.56 2.69
CA SER A 114 -8.53 3.67 1.38
C SER A 114 -7.65 3.01 0.32
N ASP A 115 -8.25 2.42 -0.72
CA ASP A 115 -7.55 1.67 -1.76
C ASP A 115 -6.79 2.62 -2.71
N PRO A 116 -5.45 2.79 -2.64
CA PRO A 116 -4.72 3.31 -3.76
C PRO A 116 -4.90 2.39 -4.96
N GLN A 117 -5.18 3.00 -6.11
CA GLN A 117 -4.99 2.34 -7.39
C GLN A 117 -3.50 2.29 -7.72
N VAL A 118 -3.02 1.15 -8.18
CA VAL A 118 -1.68 0.93 -8.70
C VAL A 118 -1.78 0.49 -10.16
N GLU A 119 -1.11 1.21 -11.06
CA GLU A 119 -0.99 0.86 -12.47
C GLU A 119 0.43 0.40 -12.78
N ASN A 120 0.56 -0.74 -13.45
CA ASN A 120 1.81 -1.15 -14.08
C ASN A 120 1.85 -0.62 -15.54
N THR A 121 2.76 0.31 -15.83
CA THR A 121 2.80 1.01 -17.13
C THR A 121 4.14 0.85 -17.81
N ASP A 122 4.17 1.01 -19.14
CA ASP A 122 5.40 1.04 -19.94
C ASP A 122 6.38 2.15 -19.51
#